data_AF-A0A843UCH2-F1
#
_entry.id   AF-A0A843UCH2-F1
#
_cell.length_a   1.000
_cell.length_b   1.000
_cell.length_c   1.000
_cell.angle_alpha   90.00
_cell.angle_beta   90.00
_cell.angle_gamma   90.00
#
_symmetry.space_group_name_H-M   'P 1'
#
loop_
_entity.id
_entity.type
_entity.pdbx_description
1 polymer ?
#
loop_
_entity_poly.entity_id
_entity_poly.type
_entity_poly.pdbx_seq_one_letter_code
_entity_poly.pdbx_strand_id
1 'polypeptide(L)'
;MIFPLFVHASMLIKLLGLSPSVKRVMLYHQGCFAGGTVLRLAKDLAENNRGARVLVVCSEITALTFHGPDEDQIGCLVGQAIFGDGAAALVVGAEPVEGAERPVFELVWNAETILPDSSGAIEGHLRELGLTFQLLKEVPTLISNNIESCLAEAFGPLGISDWNSIFWVPHPGGRSILDHVEAKLRLKPEKLRATRHVLSEFGNMSSACLFFILDEMRKRSAEEGRATTGEGLEWGVLFGFGPGLTVETVVLHSVATA
;
A
#
# COMPACT_ATOMS: atom_id res chain seq x y z
N MET A 1 13.28 27.20 4.60
CA MET A 1 11.84 27.52 4.43
C MET A 1 11.09 26.27 4.83
N ILE A 2 10.53 26.22 6.05
CA ILE A 2 9.82 25.04 6.55
C ILE A 2 8.48 25.00 5.78
N PHE A 3 8.33 24.07 4.83
CA PHE A 3 7.02 23.78 4.25
C PHE A 3 6.12 23.33 5.41
N PRO A 4 5.03 24.03 5.73
CA PRO A 4 4.18 23.63 6.83
C PRO A 4 3.50 22.31 6.45
N LEU A 5 3.98 21.22 7.03
CA LEU A 5 3.44 19.88 6.82
C LEU A 5 1.93 19.83 7.08
N PHE A 6 1.37 20.74 7.89
CA PHE A 6 -0.03 20.75 8.32
C PHE A 6 -1.09 21.19 7.27
N VAL A 7 -0.70 21.59 6.06
CA VAL A 7 -1.61 22.34 5.15
C VAL A 7 -2.14 21.52 3.96
N HIS A 8 -1.59 20.33 3.69
CA HIS A 8 -1.84 19.63 2.41
C HIS A 8 -3.31 19.26 2.18
N ALA A 9 -4.02 18.69 3.17
CA ALA A 9 -5.44 18.37 3.00
C ALA A 9 -6.30 19.62 2.77
N SER A 10 -5.95 20.77 3.35
CA SER A 10 -6.68 22.03 3.12
C SER A 10 -6.38 22.65 1.75
N MET A 11 -5.14 22.50 1.25
CA MET A 11 -4.76 22.92 -0.09
C MET A 11 -5.46 22.06 -1.14
N LEU A 12 -5.49 20.74 -0.94
CA LEU A 12 -6.14 19.80 -1.85
C LEU A 12 -7.63 20.13 -2.03
N ILE A 13 -8.35 20.41 -0.94
CA ILE A 13 -9.76 20.84 -1.01
C ILE A 13 -9.91 22.09 -1.87
N LYS A 14 -9.06 23.10 -1.63
CA LYS A 14 -9.13 24.36 -2.38
C LYS A 14 -8.82 24.16 -3.86
N LEU A 15 -7.78 23.37 -4.17
CA LEU A 15 -7.35 23.08 -5.54
C LEU A 15 -8.40 22.29 -6.32
N LEU A 16 -9.06 21.34 -5.67
CA LEU A 16 -10.11 20.51 -6.28
C LEU A 16 -11.52 21.14 -6.21
N GLY A 17 -11.67 22.31 -5.56
CA GLY A 17 -12.97 22.95 -5.38
C GLY A 17 -13.96 22.11 -4.55
N LEU A 18 -13.47 21.27 -3.63
CA LEU A 18 -14.33 20.44 -2.79
C LEU A 18 -15.08 21.28 -1.76
N SER A 19 -16.21 20.76 -1.27
CA SER A 19 -17.01 21.42 -0.23
C SER A 19 -16.15 21.75 1.00
N PRO A 20 -16.21 22.98 1.56
CA PRO A 20 -15.57 23.33 2.82
C PRO A 20 -16.03 22.46 4.01
N SER A 21 -17.18 21.80 3.89
CA SER A 21 -17.75 20.91 4.92
C SER A 21 -17.24 19.47 4.85
N VAL A 22 -16.32 19.15 3.93
CA VAL A 22 -15.78 17.78 3.81
C VAL A 22 -15.03 17.40 5.11
N LYS A 23 -15.36 16.21 5.63
CA LYS A 23 -14.68 15.64 6.80
C LYS A 23 -13.29 15.18 6.36
N ARG A 24 -12.25 15.61 7.07
CA ARG A 24 -10.85 15.31 6.74
C ARG A 24 -10.19 14.51 7.84
N VAL A 25 -9.41 13.52 7.41
CA VAL A 25 -8.42 12.84 8.24
C VAL A 25 -7.08 13.01 7.54
N MET A 26 -6.07 13.48 8.26
CA MET A 26 -4.74 13.68 7.72
C MET A 26 -3.79 12.71 8.42
N LEU A 27 -3.11 11.88 7.66
CA LEU A 27 -2.14 10.92 8.15
C LEU A 27 -0.74 11.35 7.70
N TYR A 28 0.11 11.68 8.67
CA TYR A 28 1.52 11.98 8.43
C TYR A 28 2.40 10.95 9.13
N HIS A 29 3.58 10.71 8.55
CA HIS A 29 4.66 9.93 9.16
C HIS A 29 4.28 8.51 9.59
N GLN A 30 3.27 7.91 8.94
CA GLN A 30 2.93 6.50 9.16
C GLN A 30 3.94 5.58 8.42
N GLY A 31 4.50 6.04 7.31
CA GLY A 31 5.45 5.28 6.50
C GLY A 31 4.76 4.39 5.47
N CYS A 32 5.51 3.44 4.89
CA CYS A 32 5.10 2.76 3.68
C CYS A 32 3.87 1.83 3.83
N PHE A 33 3.50 1.41 5.05
CA PHE A 33 2.29 0.62 5.28
C PHE A 33 1.01 1.45 5.19
N ALA A 34 1.11 2.79 5.17
CA ALA A 34 -0.04 3.69 5.22
C ALA A 34 -1.04 3.49 4.06
N GLY A 35 -0.62 2.91 2.93
CA GLY A 35 -1.53 2.56 1.85
C GLY A 35 -2.59 1.54 2.28
N GLY A 36 -2.25 0.59 3.16
CA GLY A 36 -3.22 -0.31 3.78
C GLY A 36 -4.06 0.41 4.84
N THR A 37 -3.44 1.23 5.68
CA THR A 37 -4.11 2.01 6.74
C THR A 37 -5.20 2.92 6.19
N VAL A 38 -4.96 3.62 5.07
CA VAL A 38 -5.97 4.49 4.47
C VAL A 38 -7.15 3.69 3.91
N LEU A 39 -6.95 2.46 3.42
CA LEU A 39 -8.04 1.59 2.99
C LEU A 39 -8.88 1.12 4.17
N ARG A 40 -8.24 0.72 5.27
CA ARG A 40 -8.92 0.35 6.52
C ARG A 40 -9.79 1.49 7.04
N LEU A 41 -9.23 2.69 7.15
CA LEU A 41 -10.00 3.87 7.57
C LEU A 41 -11.11 4.24 6.58
N ALA A 42 -10.85 4.16 5.27
CA ALA A 42 -11.83 4.50 4.25
C ALA A 42 -13.00 3.50 4.23
N LYS A 43 -12.75 2.21 4.49
CA LYS A 43 -13.81 1.19 4.65
C LYS A 43 -14.76 1.57 5.77
N ASP A 44 -14.24 1.82 6.97
CA ASP A 44 -15.06 2.18 8.13
C ASP A 44 -15.85 3.47 7.89
N LEU A 45 -15.21 4.49 7.29
CA LEU A 45 -15.86 5.75 6.96
C LEU A 45 -16.98 5.57 5.92
N ALA A 46 -16.76 4.76 4.89
CA ALA A 46 -17.73 4.52 3.82
C ALA A 46 -18.92 3.67 4.29
N GLU A 47 -18.66 2.59 5.02
CA GLU A 47 -19.69 1.64 5.46
C GLU A 47 -20.54 2.19 6.60
N ASN A 48 -19.95 2.98 7.50
CA ASN A 48 -20.66 3.54 8.65
C ASN A 48 -21.37 4.88 8.35
N ASN A 49 -21.24 5.42 7.14
CA ASN A 49 -21.89 6.67 6.73
C ASN A 49 -22.59 6.48 5.39
N ARG A 50 -23.90 6.21 5.41
CA ARG A 50 -24.71 5.97 4.20
C ARG A 50 -24.54 7.10 3.17
N GLY A 51 -24.24 6.72 1.92
CA GLY A 51 -24.03 7.66 0.81
C GLY A 51 -22.68 8.39 0.84
N ALA A 52 -21.79 8.10 1.80
CA ALA A 52 -20.47 8.70 1.81
C ALA A 52 -19.62 8.23 0.62
N ARG A 53 -18.83 9.16 0.08
CA ARG A 53 -17.75 8.91 -0.87
C ARG A 53 -16.48 9.51 -0.31
N VAL A 54 -15.51 8.65 -0.02
CA VAL A 54 -14.26 9.02 0.63
C VAL A 54 -13.19 9.14 -0.47
N LEU A 55 -12.72 10.36 -0.70
CA LEU A 55 -11.53 10.59 -1.50
C LEU A 55 -10.29 10.30 -0.64
N VAL A 56 -9.57 9.24 -0.99
CA VAL A 56 -8.27 8.90 -0.40
C VAL A 56 -7.17 9.36 -1.34
N VAL A 57 -6.16 10.04 -0.80
CA VAL A 57 -5.00 10.51 -1.55
C VAL A 57 -3.74 10.19 -0.78
N CYS A 58 -2.82 9.47 -1.43
CA CYS A 58 -1.44 9.28 -0.99
C CYS A 58 -0.54 10.08 -1.92
N SER A 59 0.34 10.90 -1.35
CA SER A 59 1.27 11.75 -2.12
C SER A 59 2.61 11.76 -1.42
N GLU A 60 3.62 11.22 -2.10
CA GLU A 60 4.92 10.91 -1.55
C GLU A 60 6.00 11.61 -2.38
N ILE A 61 6.94 12.26 -1.69
CA ILE A 61 7.99 13.06 -2.32
C ILE A 61 9.32 12.85 -1.59
N THR A 62 10.37 12.60 -2.37
CA THR A 62 11.73 12.34 -1.90
C THR A 62 12.47 13.59 -1.45
N ALA A 63 11.88 14.78 -1.65
CA ALA A 63 12.49 16.05 -1.26
C ALA A 63 12.87 16.13 0.23
N LEU A 64 12.16 15.41 1.11
CA LEU A 64 12.48 15.34 2.53
C LEU A 64 13.52 14.26 2.88
N THR A 65 13.75 13.32 1.96
CA THR A 65 14.54 12.11 2.19
C THR A 65 15.84 12.08 1.41
N PHE A 66 16.05 13.05 0.53
CA PHE A 66 17.26 13.18 -0.29
C PHE A 66 18.43 13.69 0.53
N HIS A 67 19.49 12.88 0.61
CA HIS A 67 20.73 13.22 1.31
C HIS A 67 21.94 12.85 0.45
N GLY A 68 23.05 13.55 0.63
CA GLY A 68 24.34 13.12 0.07
C GLY A 68 24.79 11.77 0.67
N PRO A 69 25.68 11.03 -0.01
CA PRO A 69 26.18 9.76 0.49
C PRO A 69 27.03 9.96 1.75
N ASP A 70 26.83 9.08 2.73
CA ASP A 70 27.56 9.02 4.00
C ASP A 70 27.85 7.54 4.32
N GLU A 71 29.13 7.21 4.54
CA GLU A 71 29.59 5.83 4.80
C GLU A 71 29.05 5.28 6.12
N ASP A 72 28.76 6.16 7.08
CA ASP A 72 28.19 5.79 8.38
C ASP A 72 26.66 5.59 8.29
N GLN A 73 26.03 5.96 7.16
CA GLN A 73 24.58 5.89 6.95
C GLN A 73 24.19 5.04 5.73
N ILE A 74 24.69 3.81 5.68
CA ILE A 74 24.42 2.86 4.57
C ILE A 74 22.91 2.64 4.35
N GLY A 75 22.07 2.67 5.41
CA GLY A 75 20.61 2.57 5.28
C GLY A 75 20.01 3.70 4.44
N CYS A 76 20.53 4.93 4.57
CA CYS A 76 20.14 6.06 3.74
C CYS A 76 20.51 5.83 2.26
N LEU A 77 21.65 5.22 1.97
CA LEU A 77 22.07 4.90 0.59
C LEU A 77 21.10 3.93 -0.09
N VAL A 78 20.60 2.92 0.64
CA VAL A 78 19.56 2.02 0.11
C VAL A 78 18.32 2.83 -0.25
N GLY A 79 17.87 3.73 0.64
CA GLY A 79 16.76 4.64 0.38
C GLY A 79 16.97 5.51 -0.86
N GLN A 80 18.16 6.11 -1.04
CA GLN A 80 18.49 6.93 -2.20
C GLN A 80 18.39 6.17 -3.53
N ALA A 81 18.59 4.84 -3.52
CA ALA A 81 18.55 4.02 -4.73
C ALA A 81 17.15 3.54 -5.10
N ILE A 82 16.20 3.53 -4.15
CA ILE A 82 14.89 2.91 -4.36
C ILE A 82 13.72 3.88 -4.25
N PHE A 83 13.83 4.98 -3.49
CA PHE A 83 12.69 5.87 -3.29
C PHE A 83 12.39 6.69 -4.53
N GLY A 84 11.10 6.75 -4.89
CA GLY A 84 10.58 7.53 -6.00
C GLY A 84 9.46 8.47 -5.55
N ASP A 85 9.17 9.46 -6.36
CA ASP A 85 8.07 10.40 -6.16
C ASP A 85 6.80 9.84 -6.80
N GLY A 86 5.66 9.98 -6.13
CA GLY A 86 4.39 9.50 -6.68
C GLY A 86 3.17 9.90 -5.87
N ALA A 87 2.05 10.05 -6.56
CA ALA A 87 0.77 10.29 -5.91
C ALA A 87 -0.32 9.40 -6.54
N ALA A 88 -1.19 8.86 -5.69
CA ALA A 88 -2.33 8.08 -6.09
C ALA A 88 -3.59 8.58 -5.37
N ALA A 89 -4.72 8.49 -6.08
CA ALA A 89 -6.01 8.86 -5.54
C ALA A 89 -7.07 7.80 -5.91
N LEU A 90 -7.99 7.57 -4.99
CA LEU A 90 -9.11 6.65 -5.17
C LEU A 90 -10.36 7.18 -4.46
N VAL A 91 -11.52 6.75 -4.96
CA VAL A 91 -12.82 7.02 -4.34
C VAL A 91 -13.33 5.72 -3.74
N VAL A 92 -13.52 5.70 -2.43
CA VAL A 92 -14.10 4.57 -1.69
C VAL A 92 -15.53 4.90 -1.31
N GLY A 93 -16.44 3.97 -1.51
CA GLY A 93 -17.84 4.10 -1.13
C GLY A 93 -18.47 2.73 -0.92
N ALA A 94 -19.50 2.69 -0.09
CA ALA A 94 -20.43 1.57 0.01
C ALA A 94 -21.69 1.87 -0.82
N GLU A 95 -22.44 0.82 -1.18
CA GLU A 95 -23.68 0.92 -1.96
C GLU A 95 -23.47 1.71 -3.27
N PRO A 96 -22.73 1.14 -4.25
CA PRO A 96 -22.46 1.82 -5.51
C PRO A 96 -23.77 2.13 -6.26
N VAL A 97 -23.85 3.32 -6.86
CA VAL A 97 -25.01 3.76 -7.63
C VAL A 97 -25.02 3.07 -8.99
N GLU A 98 -25.99 2.18 -9.20
CA GLU A 98 -26.13 1.43 -10.45
C GLU A 98 -26.20 2.36 -11.67
N GLY A 99 -25.42 2.03 -12.72
CA GLY A 99 -25.34 2.81 -13.96
C GLY A 99 -24.48 4.08 -13.88
N ALA A 100 -24.13 4.57 -12.69
CA ALA A 100 -23.28 5.75 -12.50
C ALA A 100 -21.88 5.40 -11.97
N GLU A 101 -21.79 4.43 -11.06
CA GLU A 101 -20.55 4.02 -10.42
C GLU A 101 -20.17 2.60 -10.81
N ARG A 102 -18.87 2.38 -11.00
CA ARG A 102 -18.32 1.08 -11.39
C ARG A 102 -17.29 0.67 -10.34
N PRO A 103 -17.63 -0.26 -9.44
CA PRO A 103 -16.66 -0.85 -8.52
C PRO A 103 -15.49 -1.45 -9.30
N VAL A 104 -14.33 -1.50 -8.66
CA VAL A 104 -13.11 -2.10 -9.23
C VAL A 104 -12.58 -3.22 -8.33
N PHE A 105 -12.64 -2.99 -7.03
CA PHE A 105 -12.37 -3.96 -5.98
C PHE A 105 -13.28 -3.65 -4.79
N GLU A 106 -13.58 -4.66 -3.99
CA GLU A 106 -14.28 -4.52 -2.72
C GLU A 106 -13.32 -4.75 -1.55
N LEU A 107 -13.44 -3.93 -0.51
CA LEU A 107 -12.65 -4.07 0.72
C LEU A 107 -13.42 -5.01 1.67
N VAL A 108 -12.97 -6.25 1.85
CA VAL A 108 -13.75 -7.25 2.61
C VAL A 108 -13.35 -7.27 4.07
N TRP A 109 -12.06 -7.40 4.35
CA TRP A 109 -11.52 -7.52 5.70
C TRP A 109 -10.17 -6.81 5.79
N ASN A 110 -9.79 -6.34 6.97
CA ASN A 110 -8.48 -5.76 7.21
C ASN A 110 -7.98 -6.04 8.64
N ALA A 111 -6.67 -6.00 8.81
CA ALA A 111 -5.99 -6.02 10.11
C ALA A 111 -4.63 -5.34 10.04
N GLU A 112 -4.16 -4.89 11.20
CA GLU A 112 -2.83 -4.33 11.42
C GLU A 112 -2.14 -5.14 12.52
N THR A 113 -0.86 -5.46 12.32
CA THR A 113 -0.06 -6.13 13.34
C THR A 113 1.38 -5.61 13.34
N ILE A 114 2.00 -5.62 14.52
CA ILE A 114 3.42 -5.31 14.71
C ILE A 114 4.15 -6.64 14.86
N LEU A 115 5.17 -6.86 14.03
CA LEU A 115 5.90 -8.13 14.05
C LEU A 115 6.73 -8.26 15.34
N PRO A 116 6.79 -9.47 15.95
CA PRO A 116 7.62 -9.70 17.12
C PRO A 116 9.10 -9.48 16.80
N ASP A 117 9.86 -9.02 17.79
CA ASP A 117 11.32 -8.83 17.72
C ASP A 117 11.80 -7.98 16.52
N SER A 118 10.97 -7.01 16.11
CA SER A 118 11.22 -6.18 14.92
C SER A 118 11.48 -4.71 15.22
N SER A 119 11.64 -4.36 16.49
CA SER A 119 11.94 -3.00 16.94
C SER A 119 13.22 -2.50 16.27
N GLY A 120 13.19 -1.27 15.75
CA GLY A 120 14.31 -0.66 15.04
C GLY A 120 14.59 -1.22 13.64
N ALA A 121 13.80 -2.18 13.14
CA ALA A 121 14.01 -2.77 11.81
C ALA A 121 13.84 -1.74 10.68
N ILE A 122 12.87 -0.84 10.84
CA ILE A 122 12.66 0.31 9.97
C ILE A 122 12.35 1.51 10.86
N GLU A 123 13.20 2.53 10.81
CA GLU A 123 12.99 3.79 11.52
C GLU A 123 13.13 4.98 10.58
N GLY A 124 12.28 5.98 10.79
CA GLY A 124 12.39 7.30 10.17
C GLY A 124 12.59 8.35 11.25
N HIS A 125 13.66 9.14 11.15
CA HIS A 125 13.99 10.19 12.12
C HIS A 125 13.89 11.55 11.44
N LEU A 126 12.89 12.35 11.81
CA LEU A 126 12.79 13.72 11.34
C LEU A 126 13.76 14.61 12.13
N ARG A 127 14.75 15.16 11.43
CA ARG A 127 15.83 15.98 11.98
C ARG A 127 15.94 17.31 11.22
N GLU A 128 16.82 18.20 11.68
CA GLU A 128 17.08 19.48 11.01
C GLU A 128 17.61 19.31 9.58
N LEU A 129 18.34 18.22 9.32
CA LEU A 129 18.81 17.85 7.99
C LEU A 129 17.73 17.23 7.08
N GLY A 130 16.51 17.02 7.58
CA GLY A 130 15.42 16.32 6.87
C GLY A 130 15.07 14.99 7.53
N LEU A 131 14.43 14.11 6.77
CA LEU A 131 14.04 12.77 7.22
C LEU A 131 15.15 11.77 6.89
N THR A 132 15.79 11.19 7.92
CA THR A 132 16.76 10.12 7.76
C THR A 132 16.12 8.76 8.01
N PHE A 133 16.67 7.71 7.39
CA PHE A 133 16.16 6.35 7.56
C PHE A 133 17.21 5.38 8.05
N GLN A 134 16.77 4.48 8.91
CA GLN A 134 17.51 3.29 9.28
C GLN A 134 16.72 2.07 8.82
N LEU A 135 17.36 1.23 8.01
CA LEU A 135 16.80 -0.03 7.51
C LEU A 135 17.76 -1.15 7.87
N LEU A 136 17.30 -2.08 8.69
CA LEU A 136 18.04 -3.30 9.00
C LEU A 136 17.99 -4.27 7.81
N LYS A 137 19.06 -5.03 7.62
CA LYS A 137 19.17 -6.00 6.51
C LYS A 137 18.20 -7.17 6.68
N GLU A 138 17.74 -7.39 7.90
CA GLU A 138 16.88 -8.47 8.35
C GLU A 138 15.39 -8.24 8.01
N VAL A 139 15.01 -7.05 7.56
CA VAL A 139 13.61 -6.71 7.20
C VAL A 139 12.94 -7.75 6.28
N PRO A 140 13.55 -8.21 5.17
CA PRO A 140 12.94 -9.24 4.31
C PRO A 140 12.66 -10.56 5.06
N THR A 141 13.59 -10.97 5.92
CA THR A 141 13.45 -12.19 6.74
C THR A 141 12.36 -12.04 7.79
N LEU A 142 12.30 -10.89 8.48
CA LEU A 142 11.25 -10.59 9.46
C LEU A 142 9.85 -10.63 8.82
N ILE A 143 9.67 -9.98 7.65
CA ILE A 143 8.40 -10.01 6.92
C ILE A 143 8.04 -11.44 6.52
N SER A 144 8.94 -12.14 5.82
CA SER A 144 8.66 -13.48 5.30
C SER A 144 8.39 -14.52 6.40
N ASN A 145 9.01 -14.41 7.57
CA ASN A 145 8.73 -15.33 8.67
C ASN A 145 7.36 -15.16 9.32
N ASN A 146 6.72 -13.99 9.17
CA ASN A 146 5.44 -13.69 9.81
C ASN A 146 4.28 -13.52 8.81
N ILE A 147 4.53 -13.50 7.51
CA ILE A 147 3.47 -13.26 6.52
C ILE A 147 2.42 -14.38 6.48
N GLU A 148 2.82 -15.62 6.75
CA GLU A 148 1.92 -16.77 6.72
C GLU A 148 0.88 -16.74 7.85
N SER A 149 1.24 -16.24 9.04
CA SER A 149 0.26 -16.04 10.12
C SER A 149 -0.75 -14.96 9.78
N CYS A 150 -0.31 -13.87 9.13
CA CYS A 150 -1.21 -12.81 8.66
C CYS A 150 -2.22 -13.34 7.63
N LEU A 151 -1.76 -14.20 6.70
CA LEU A 151 -2.63 -14.86 5.73
C LEU A 151 -3.61 -15.83 6.39
N ALA A 152 -3.15 -16.65 7.33
CA ALA A 152 -3.98 -17.62 8.02
C ALA A 152 -5.12 -16.92 8.81
N GLU A 153 -4.83 -15.79 9.44
CA GLU A 153 -5.85 -14.97 10.10
C GLU A 153 -6.84 -14.37 9.09
N ALA A 154 -6.33 -13.77 8.01
CA ALA A 154 -7.14 -13.07 7.01
C ALA A 154 -8.05 -14.03 6.20
N PHE A 155 -7.55 -15.20 5.83
CA PHE A 155 -8.23 -16.13 4.92
C PHE A 155 -8.80 -17.37 5.60
N GLY A 156 -8.46 -17.62 6.87
CA GLY A 156 -9.03 -18.70 7.68
C GLY A 156 -10.56 -18.72 7.67
N PRO A 157 -11.25 -17.58 7.90
CA PRO A 157 -12.72 -17.49 7.82
C PRO A 157 -13.29 -17.79 6.42
N LEU A 158 -12.50 -17.61 5.36
CA LEU A 158 -12.88 -17.86 3.97
C LEU A 158 -12.54 -19.29 3.50
N GLY A 159 -11.84 -20.07 4.33
CA GLY A 159 -11.40 -21.43 3.99
C GLY A 159 -10.35 -21.48 2.87
N ILE A 160 -9.68 -20.36 2.57
CA ILE A 160 -8.65 -20.28 1.53
C ILE A 160 -7.28 -20.55 2.15
N SER A 161 -6.55 -21.51 1.60
CA SER A 161 -5.20 -21.88 2.03
C SER A 161 -4.20 -22.05 0.87
N ASP A 162 -4.68 -22.04 -0.39
CA ASP A 162 -3.79 -21.99 -1.56
C ASP A 162 -3.46 -20.53 -1.89
N TRP A 163 -2.27 -20.09 -1.50
CA TRP A 163 -1.80 -18.73 -1.75
C TRP A 163 -1.62 -18.39 -3.24
N ASN A 164 -1.62 -19.39 -4.13
CA ASN A 164 -1.61 -19.16 -5.58
C ASN A 164 -3.01 -18.93 -6.17
N SER A 165 -4.08 -19.26 -5.44
CA SER A 165 -5.47 -19.06 -5.86
C SER A 165 -6.00 -17.64 -5.62
N ILE A 166 -5.20 -16.77 -5.00
CA ILE A 166 -5.56 -15.36 -4.71
C ILE A 166 -4.65 -14.38 -5.45
N PHE A 167 -5.11 -13.20 -5.84
CA PHE A 167 -4.23 -12.15 -6.43
C PHE A 167 -3.46 -11.39 -5.34
N TRP A 168 -2.31 -10.80 -5.70
CA TRP A 168 -1.33 -10.27 -4.74
C TRP A 168 -0.95 -8.81 -5.02
N VAL A 169 -1.02 -7.98 -3.96
CA VAL A 169 -0.66 -6.56 -3.97
C VAL A 169 0.24 -6.23 -2.75
N PRO A 170 1.43 -6.84 -2.62
CA PRO A 170 2.36 -6.46 -1.55
C PRO A 170 3.08 -5.14 -1.87
N HIS A 171 3.37 -4.36 -0.83
CA HIS A 171 4.17 -3.14 -0.94
C HIS A 171 5.57 -3.48 -1.48
N PRO A 172 6.03 -2.82 -2.56
CA PRO A 172 7.34 -3.06 -3.15
C PRO A 172 8.45 -2.31 -2.39
N GLY A 173 8.59 -2.60 -1.09
CA GLY A 173 9.56 -1.93 -0.23
C GLY A 173 11.01 -2.11 -0.69
N GLY A 174 11.26 -3.16 -1.45
CA GLY A 174 12.51 -3.44 -2.16
C GLY A 174 12.45 -4.84 -2.78
N ARG A 175 13.29 -5.09 -3.78
CA ARG A 175 13.35 -6.39 -4.48
C ARG A 175 13.49 -7.58 -3.53
N SER A 176 14.36 -7.44 -2.51
CA SER A 176 14.64 -8.52 -1.57
C SER A 176 13.41 -8.94 -0.77
N ILE A 177 12.53 -8.01 -0.40
CA ILE A 177 11.28 -8.32 0.32
C ILE A 177 10.38 -9.21 -0.56
N LEU A 178 10.19 -8.83 -1.82
CA LEU A 178 9.37 -9.58 -2.77
C LEU A 178 9.93 -10.98 -3.00
N ASP A 179 11.25 -11.10 -3.18
CA ASP A 179 11.92 -12.39 -3.41
C ASP A 179 11.77 -13.32 -2.19
N HIS A 180 11.85 -12.80 -0.97
CA HIS A 180 11.67 -13.61 0.25
C HIS A 180 10.20 -14.04 0.44
N VAL A 181 9.25 -13.16 0.18
CA VAL A 181 7.81 -13.49 0.25
C VAL A 181 7.45 -14.56 -0.78
N GLU A 182 7.88 -14.37 -2.03
CA GLU A 182 7.67 -15.33 -3.13
C GLU A 182 8.23 -16.71 -2.78
N ALA A 183 9.47 -16.77 -2.30
CA ALA A 183 10.14 -18.02 -1.96
C ALA A 183 9.50 -18.71 -0.74
N LYS A 184 9.17 -17.95 0.32
CA LYS A 184 8.58 -18.48 1.56
C LYS A 184 7.23 -19.15 1.29
N LEU A 185 6.36 -18.47 0.55
CA LEU A 185 5.00 -18.92 0.27
C LEU A 185 4.91 -19.79 -0.98
N ARG A 186 6.03 -20.00 -1.69
CA ARG A 186 6.11 -20.74 -2.96
C ARG A 186 5.10 -20.22 -3.97
N LEU A 187 5.03 -18.89 -4.08
CA LEU A 187 4.19 -18.24 -5.08
C LEU A 187 4.76 -18.52 -6.47
N LYS A 188 3.87 -18.70 -7.43
CA LYS A 188 4.27 -18.74 -8.83
C LYS A 188 4.79 -17.35 -9.26
N PRO A 189 5.77 -17.25 -10.18
CA PRO A 189 6.39 -15.98 -10.54
C PRO A 189 5.41 -14.90 -11.01
N GLU A 190 4.30 -15.30 -11.66
CA GLU A 190 3.28 -14.38 -12.13
C GLU A 190 2.55 -13.64 -10.99
N LYS A 191 2.50 -14.20 -9.76
CA LYS A 191 1.76 -13.61 -8.64
C LYS A 191 2.24 -12.22 -8.26
N LEU A 192 3.54 -11.95 -8.42
CA LEU A 192 4.14 -10.66 -8.07
C LEU A 192 4.43 -9.78 -9.29
N ARG A 193 3.94 -10.14 -10.48
CA ARG A 193 4.21 -9.43 -11.75
C ARG A 193 3.85 -7.95 -11.66
N ALA A 194 2.61 -7.62 -11.28
CA ALA A 194 2.15 -6.22 -11.20
C ALA A 194 2.98 -5.41 -10.18
N THR A 195 3.31 -6.01 -9.04
CA THR A 195 4.14 -5.39 -8.01
C THR A 195 5.56 -5.10 -8.51
N ARG A 196 6.19 -6.08 -9.17
CA ARG A 196 7.52 -5.93 -9.74
C ARG A 196 7.54 -4.92 -10.89
N HIS A 197 6.48 -4.85 -11.70
CA HIS A 197 6.34 -3.85 -12.75
C HIS A 197 6.31 -2.44 -12.17
N VAL A 198 5.48 -2.18 -11.16
CA VAL A 198 5.42 -0.87 -10.50
C VAL A 198 6.75 -0.48 -9.88
N LEU A 199 7.43 -1.42 -9.20
CA LEU A 199 8.76 -1.17 -8.66
C LEU A 199 9.79 -0.82 -9.75
N SER A 200 9.71 -1.47 -10.91
CA SER A 200 10.60 -1.23 -12.05
C SER A 200 10.41 0.16 -12.66
N GLU A 201 9.15 0.55 -12.89
CA GLU A 201 8.83 1.80 -13.59
C GLU A 201 8.88 3.03 -12.69
N PHE A 202 8.57 2.87 -11.41
CA PHE A 202 8.34 4.01 -10.50
C PHE A 202 9.18 3.96 -9.22
N GLY A 203 9.90 2.87 -8.95
CA GLY A 203 10.58 2.68 -7.68
C GLY A 203 9.60 2.50 -6.50
N ASN A 204 10.11 2.76 -5.30
CA ASN A 204 9.36 2.74 -4.05
C ASN A 204 8.80 4.15 -3.76
N MET A 205 7.58 4.39 -4.21
CA MET A 205 6.76 5.58 -3.91
C MET A 205 6.01 5.46 -2.57
N SER A 206 6.59 4.78 -1.57
CA SER A 206 6.01 4.59 -0.23
C SER A 206 4.53 4.13 -0.27
N SER A 207 3.62 4.84 0.39
CA SER A 207 2.21 4.43 0.51
C SER A 207 1.47 4.40 -0.84
N ALA A 208 1.88 5.20 -1.82
CA ALA A 208 1.22 5.28 -3.12
C ALA A 208 1.39 4.01 -3.97
N CYS A 209 2.45 3.22 -3.73
CA CYS A 209 2.75 2.02 -4.52
C CYS A 209 1.57 1.05 -4.60
N LEU A 210 0.86 0.81 -3.50
CA LEU A 210 -0.23 -0.18 -3.46
C LEU A 210 -1.34 0.14 -4.45
N PHE A 211 -1.61 1.43 -4.67
CA PHE A 211 -2.64 1.88 -5.60
C PHE A 211 -2.18 1.87 -7.05
N PHE A 212 -0.89 2.12 -7.30
CA PHE A 212 -0.30 1.90 -8.63
C PHE A 212 -0.37 0.42 -9.02
N ILE A 213 -0.17 -0.49 -8.06
CA ILE A 213 -0.22 -1.93 -8.32
C ILE A 213 -1.66 -2.37 -8.62
N LEU A 214 -2.64 -1.91 -7.84
CA LEU A 214 -4.06 -2.17 -8.14
C LEU A 214 -4.47 -1.61 -9.51
N ASP A 215 -3.96 -0.42 -9.88
CA ASP A 215 -4.25 0.20 -11.17
C ASP A 215 -3.61 -0.55 -12.35
N GLU A 216 -2.35 -0.98 -12.23
CA GLU A 216 -1.70 -1.84 -13.22
C GLU A 216 -2.46 -3.18 -13.36
N MET A 217 -2.80 -3.81 -12.24
CA MET A 217 -3.47 -5.11 -12.22
C MET A 217 -4.82 -5.08 -12.94
N ARG A 218 -5.67 -4.08 -12.63
CA ARG A 218 -7.00 -3.97 -13.27
C ARG A 218 -6.87 -3.64 -14.76
N LYS A 219 -5.91 -2.81 -15.16
CA LYS A 219 -5.69 -2.42 -16.56
C LYS A 219 -5.24 -3.62 -17.38
N ARG A 220 -4.24 -4.36 -16.89
CA ARG A 220 -3.78 -5.59 -17.54
C ARG A 220 -4.85 -6.66 -17.60
N SER A 221 -5.65 -6.79 -16.55
CA SER A 221 -6.78 -7.74 -16.55
C SER A 221 -7.77 -7.43 -17.68
N ALA A 222 -8.11 -6.16 -17.89
CA ALA A 222 -8.97 -5.74 -19.00
C ALA A 222 -8.31 -5.92 -20.37
N GLU A 223 -7.04 -5.53 -20.53
CA GLU A 223 -6.28 -5.68 -21.80
C GLU A 223 -6.13 -7.14 -22.23
N GLU A 224 -5.93 -8.05 -21.26
CA GLU A 224 -5.78 -9.48 -21.51
C GLU A 224 -7.11 -10.25 -21.54
N GLY A 225 -8.25 -9.57 -21.33
CA GLY A 225 -9.57 -10.21 -21.29
C GLY A 225 -9.73 -11.23 -20.16
N ARG A 226 -9.11 -10.98 -19.01
CA ARG A 226 -9.27 -11.82 -17.80
C ARG A 226 -10.69 -11.68 -17.25
N ALA A 227 -11.21 -12.71 -16.62
CA ALA A 227 -12.60 -12.69 -16.12
C ALA A 227 -12.88 -11.65 -15.03
N THR A 228 -11.86 -11.26 -14.24
CA THR A 228 -12.00 -10.33 -13.12
C THR A 228 -10.87 -9.29 -13.12
N THR A 229 -11.09 -8.16 -12.43
CA THR A 229 -10.09 -7.10 -12.22
C THR A 229 -8.85 -7.58 -11.44
N GLY A 230 -8.94 -8.72 -10.75
CA GLY A 230 -7.87 -9.37 -9.99
C GLY A 230 -7.22 -10.52 -10.77
N GLU A 231 -6.85 -10.30 -12.03
CA GLU A 231 -6.18 -11.27 -12.90
C GLU A 231 -6.98 -12.56 -13.18
N GLY A 232 -8.32 -12.48 -13.10
CA GLY A 232 -9.22 -13.63 -13.24
C GLY A 232 -9.44 -14.42 -11.94
N LEU A 233 -8.96 -13.93 -10.80
CA LEU A 233 -9.18 -14.51 -9.47
C LEU A 233 -10.18 -13.66 -8.68
N GLU A 234 -11.01 -14.31 -7.84
CA GLU A 234 -12.04 -13.63 -7.04
C GLU A 234 -11.44 -12.94 -5.82
N TRP A 235 -10.56 -13.63 -5.09
CA TRP A 235 -9.98 -13.16 -3.84
C TRP A 235 -8.55 -12.67 -4.02
N GLY A 236 -8.17 -11.67 -3.23
CA GLY A 236 -6.81 -11.16 -3.22
C GLY A 236 -6.41 -10.53 -1.90
N VAL A 237 -5.11 -10.30 -1.77
CA VAL A 237 -4.51 -9.71 -0.58
C VAL A 237 -3.63 -8.53 -0.95
N LEU A 238 -3.78 -7.45 -0.19
CA LEU A 238 -2.92 -6.29 -0.21
C LEU A 238 -2.14 -6.22 1.11
N PHE A 239 -0.82 -6.06 1.00
CA PHE A 239 0.06 -5.95 2.16
C PHE A 239 0.79 -4.61 2.18
N GLY A 240 0.61 -3.84 3.25
CA GLY A 240 1.45 -2.70 3.57
C GLY A 240 2.58 -3.12 4.51
N PHE A 241 3.82 -2.71 4.24
CA PHE A 241 4.97 -2.95 5.12
C PHE A 241 5.63 -1.61 5.48
N GLY A 242 5.98 -1.37 6.74
CA GLY A 242 6.70 -0.16 7.12
C GLY A 242 7.12 -0.12 8.59
N PRO A 243 7.43 1.08 9.13
CA PRO A 243 7.98 1.22 10.49
C PRO A 243 7.19 0.48 11.56
N GLY A 244 7.89 -0.20 12.47
CA GLY A 244 7.31 -1.02 13.53
C GLY A 244 8.19 -2.21 13.92
N LEU A 245 8.43 -3.20 13.04
CA LEU A 245 7.93 -3.41 11.68
C LEU A 245 6.43 -3.74 11.67
N THR A 246 5.64 -2.89 11.02
CA THR A 246 4.18 -3.01 10.95
C THR A 246 3.76 -3.63 9.63
N VAL A 247 2.78 -4.54 9.68
CA VAL A 247 2.12 -5.15 8.53
C VAL A 247 0.63 -4.80 8.55
N GLU A 248 0.18 -4.13 7.49
CA GLU A 248 -1.24 -3.97 7.17
C GLU A 248 -1.64 -5.07 6.20
N THR A 249 -2.74 -5.76 6.51
CA THR A 249 -3.31 -6.81 5.66
C THR A 249 -4.71 -6.40 5.26
N VAL A 250 -5.00 -6.34 3.97
CA VAL A 250 -6.34 -6.05 3.45
C VAL A 250 -6.76 -7.16 2.50
N VAL A 251 -7.87 -7.82 2.81
CA VAL A 251 -8.52 -8.79 1.92
C VAL A 251 -9.40 -8.04 0.95
N LEU A 252 -9.18 -8.31 -0.33
CA LEU A 252 -9.89 -7.72 -1.45
C LEU A 252 -10.73 -8.77 -2.16
N HIS A 253 -11.89 -8.36 -2.63
CA HIS A 253 -12.65 -9.10 -3.63
C HIS A 253 -12.57 -8.37 -4.97
N SER A 254 -12.33 -9.08 -6.06
CA SER A 254 -12.34 -8.52 -7.41
C SER A 254 -13.77 -8.40 -7.94
N VAL A 255 -13.91 -7.74 -9.08
CA VAL A 255 -15.19 -7.67 -9.81
C VAL A 255 -14.98 -8.14 -11.25
N ALA A 256 -16.06 -8.51 -11.93
CA ALA A 256 -15.99 -8.87 -13.33
C ALA A 256 -15.40 -7.73 -14.18
N THR A 257 -14.50 -8.04 -15.11
CA THR A 257 -14.06 -7.06 -16.11
C THR A 257 -15.23 -6.72 -17.04
N ALA A 258 -15.47 -5.44 -17.24
CA ALA A 258 -16.48 -4.94 -18.18
C ALA A 258 -16.04 -5.11 -19.65
#